data_AF-A0AAJ4NDC2-F1
#
_entry.id   AF-A0AAJ4NDC2-F1
#
_cell.length_a   1.000
_cell.length_b   1.000
_cell.length_c   1.000
_cell.angle_alpha   90.00
_cell.angle_beta   90.00
_cell.angle_gamma   90.00
#
_symmetry.space_group_name_H-M   'P 1'
#
loop_
_entity.id
_entity.type
_entity.pdbx_description
1 polymer ?
#
loop_
_entity_poly.entity_id
_entity_poly.type
_entity_poly.pdbx_seq_one_letter_code
_entity_poly.pdbx_strand_id
1 'polypeptide(L)'
;MREALTSGKFLKLAGMMLAAVALLLTSLAAATAQERPRTLFDLLFGSRQAQPQRQYERPAPQRVKPKPKRPRASSPAARAAAPSAAAPAVEIAAKKPDAKKILVVGDFIGNGLAEGLDAAFATDPDLTVATRVNGSSGFVRDDYFNWPDNIGKILDEEKPAAVVVMIGANDRQAITANGNSLQPRSPEWNAEYQKRVAAFTKVISDRHYPLVWVGQPPFRPKGMSQDMLALNEIYRNAAEKAGGKFADVWDGFVDEEGNFTQTGFDINGQTARLRANDGINITSTGKRKLAFYAEKPLHAYLGVSREEGNSLPATHSLDPSKPVDRVAPVSLRDINKDDSGILLGGTPAMRAKPLKTEQEKARPSPGRADDFSRPRNGKAPIK
;
A
#
# COMPACT_ATOMS: atom_id res chain seq x y z
N MET A 1 57.82 70.57 35.42
CA MET A 1 57.99 70.88 33.98
C MET A 1 56.71 70.40 33.28
N ARG A 2 55.91 71.37 32.80
CA ARG A 2 54.71 71.35 31.92
C ARG A 2 54.22 69.96 31.46
N GLU A 3 53.03 69.52 31.90
CA GLU A 3 51.73 69.59 31.17
C GLU A 3 51.85 69.24 29.68
N ALA A 4 51.30 68.11 29.18
CA ALA A 4 49.89 67.70 29.04
C ALA A 4 49.45 67.82 27.56
N LEU A 5 48.44 67.00 27.22
CA LEU A 5 47.73 66.92 25.93
C LEU A 5 48.42 66.13 24.81
N THR A 6 48.01 64.87 24.66
CA THR A 6 47.53 64.27 23.38
C THR A 6 47.07 62.81 23.54
N SER A 7 47.09 62.24 24.75
CA SER A 7 46.65 60.85 25.01
C SER A 7 45.12 60.62 24.90
N GLY A 8 44.29 61.68 24.95
CA GLY A 8 42.82 61.54 24.99
C GLY A 8 42.10 61.48 23.62
N LYS A 9 42.75 61.86 22.51
CA LYS A 9 42.09 61.89 21.17
C LYS A 9 42.33 60.61 20.36
N PHE A 10 43.50 59.98 20.51
CA PHE A 10 43.80 58.72 19.83
C PHE A 10 43.05 57.52 20.41
N LEU A 11 42.82 57.49 21.73
CA LEU A 11 42.05 56.41 22.36
C LEU A 11 40.55 56.48 22.03
N LYS A 12 40.00 57.69 21.83
CA LYS A 12 38.60 57.87 21.38
C LYS A 12 38.40 57.56 19.89
N LEU A 13 39.38 57.86 19.03
CA LEU A 13 39.33 57.44 17.62
C LEU A 13 39.54 55.93 17.45
N ALA A 14 40.42 55.30 18.23
CA ALA A 14 40.61 53.85 18.20
C ALA A 14 39.37 53.10 18.73
N GLY A 15 38.74 53.62 19.79
CA GLY A 15 37.47 53.09 20.31
C GLY A 15 36.28 53.28 19.37
N MET A 16 36.20 54.41 18.65
CA MET A 16 35.16 54.63 17.64
C MET A 16 35.39 53.82 16.35
N MET A 17 36.64 53.56 15.94
CA MET A 17 36.92 52.64 14.82
C MET A 17 36.64 51.19 15.20
N LEU A 18 36.95 50.75 16.42
CA LEU A 18 36.59 49.39 16.86
C LEU A 18 35.08 49.21 17.04
N ALA A 19 34.35 50.24 17.50
CA ALA A 19 32.89 50.20 17.57
C ALA A 19 32.24 50.26 16.17
N ALA A 20 32.82 50.99 15.22
CA ALA A 20 32.33 51.04 13.83
C ALA A 20 32.64 49.74 13.07
N VAL A 21 33.77 49.08 13.34
CA VAL A 21 34.09 47.75 12.79
C VAL A 21 33.24 46.67 13.46
N ALA A 22 32.96 46.77 14.77
CA ALA A 22 32.07 45.86 15.46
C ALA A 22 30.59 46.01 15.04
N LEU A 23 30.13 47.23 14.71
CA LEU A 23 28.77 47.45 14.17
C LEU A 23 28.64 47.15 12.66
N LEU A 24 29.73 47.21 11.87
CA LEU A 24 29.73 46.72 10.47
C LEU A 24 29.90 45.19 10.36
N LEU A 25 30.36 44.52 11.41
CA LEU A 25 30.45 43.06 11.48
C LEU A 25 29.14 42.39 11.96
N THR A 26 28.14 43.16 12.40
CA THR A 26 26.84 42.63 12.86
C THR A 26 25.71 42.67 11.81
N SER A 27 25.99 43.04 10.56
CA SER A 27 24.97 43.11 9.48
C SER A 27 25.16 42.09 8.34
N LEU A 28 26.07 41.13 8.45
CA LEU A 28 26.09 39.93 7.61
C LEU A 28 25.68 38.68 8.41
N ALA A 29 24.46 38.69 8.96
CA ALA A 29 23.71 37.46 9.13
C ALA A 29 23.15 37.07 7.76
N ALA A 30 24.04 36.69 6.83
CA ALA A 30 23.62 35.86 5.73
C ALA A 30 23.08 34.57 6.37
N ALA A 31 21.78 34.33 6.20
CA ALA A 31 21.17 33.09 6.60
C ALA A 31 21.96 31.95 5.92
N THR A 32 22.83 31.29 6.68
CA THR A 32 23.42 30.03 6.26
C THR A 32 22.27 29.05 6.23
N ALA A 33 21.68 28.88 5.04
CA ALA A 33 20.83 27.75 4.76
C ALA A 33 21.64 26.50 5.16
N GLN A 34 21.13 25.76 6.14
CA GLN A 34 21.65 24.46 6.51
C GLN A 34 21.75 23.63 5.22
N GLU A 35 22.95 23.42 4.69
CA GLU A 35 23.16 22.49 3.59
C GLU A 35 22.73 21.12 4.12
N ARG A 36 21.55 20.67 3.68
CA ARG A 36 21.11 19.31 3.94
C ARG A 36 22.10 18.39 3.25
N PRO A 37 22.65 17.38 3.94
CA PRO A 37 23.47 16.37 3.28
C PRO A 37 22.64 15.75 2.15
N ARG A 38 23.23 15.66 0.95
CA ARG A 38 22.56 15.10 -0.23
C ARG A 38 22.04 13.72 0.13
N THR A 39 20.74 13.52 -0.05
CA THR A 39 20.14 12.20 0.16
C THR A 39 20.39 11.32 -1.06
N LEU A 40 20.34 9.99 -0.92
CA LEU A 40 20.44 9.08 -2.07
C LEU A 40 19.43 9.43 -3.18
N PHE A 41 18.30 10.05 -2.81
CA PHE A 41 17.29 10.52 -3.74
C PHE A 41 17.79 11.67 -4.64
N ASP A 42 18.58 12.61 -4.10
CA ASP A 42 19.17 13.71 -4.88
C ASP A 42 20.22 13.24 -5.89
N LEU A 43 20.89 12.12 -5.57
CA LEU A 43 21.91 11.49 -6.41
C LEU A 43 21.30 10.66 -7.56
N LEU A 44 20.07 10.16 -7.37
CA LEU A 44 19.38 9.30 -8.34
C LEU A 44 18.45 10.08 -9.29
N PHE A 45 17.89 11.22 -8.86
CA PHE A 45 16.87 11.96 -9.63
C PHE A 45 17.27 13.39 -10.03
N GLY A 46 18.48 13.82 -9.67
CA GLY A 46 19.00 15.15 -9.98
C GLY A 46 18.37 16.25 -9.10
N SER A 47 19.22 17.05 -8.46
CA SER A 47 18.79 18.26 -7.75
C SER A 47 18.14 19.24 -8.72
N ARG A 48 16.85 19.56 -8.52
CA ARG A 48 16.22 20.70 -9.21
C ARG A 48 16.97 21.97 -8.81
N GLN A 49 17.86 22.45 -9.66
CA GLN A 49 18.37 23.81 -9.60
C GLN A 49 17.18 24.76 -9.71
N ALA A 50 16.92 25.50 -8.63
CA ALA A 50 16.05 26.66 -8.71
C ALA A 50 16.71 27.68 -9.65
N GLN A 51 16.13 27.89 -10.83
CA GLN A 51 16.49 29.02 -11.67
C GLN A 51 16.34 30.33 -10.87
N PRO A 52 17.27 31.29 -10.98
CA PRO A 52 17.07 32.61 -10.41
C PRO A 52 15.86 33.26 -11.08
N GLN A 53 14.82 33.56 -10.30
CA GLN A 53 13.65 34.25 -10.81
C GLN A 53 14.06 35.61 -11.36
N ARG A 54 13.75 35.88 -12.63
CA ARG A 54 13.72 37.25 -13.15
C ARG A 54 12.77 38.06 -12.27
N GLN A 55 13.31 39.09 -11.65
CA GLN A 55 12.61 40.03 -10.80
C GLN A 55 11.58 40.79 -11.64
N TYR A 56 10.33 40.32 -11.65
CA TYR A 56 9.21 41.10 -12.15
C TYR A 56 8.87 42.17 -11.11
N GLU A 57 9.05 43.43 -11.49
CA GLU A 57 8.67 44.58 -10.69
C GLU A 57 7.14 44.60 -10.54
N ARG A 58 6.65 44.36 -9.31
CA ARG A 58 5.22 44.47 -8.99
C ARG A 58 4.85 45.96 -8.89
N PRO A 59 3.81 46.44 -9.60
CA PRO A 59 3.28 47.77 -9.32
C PRO A 59 2.66 47.82 -7.92
N ALA A 60 2.82 48.96 -7.25
CA ALA A 60 2.44 49.17 -5.86
C ALA A 60 0.94 48.86 -5.60
N PRO A 61 0.59 48.25 -4.45
CA PRO A 61 -0.80 47.93 -4.14
C PRO A 61 -1.63 49.18 -3.85
N GLN A 62 -2.69 49.41 -4.63
CA GLN A 62 -3.73 50.36 -4.31
C GLN A 62 -4.48 49.94 -3.03
N ARG A 63 -4.62 50.89 -2.11
CA ARG A 63 -5.24 50.73 -0.79
C ARG A 63 -6.76 50.52 -0.94
N VAL A 64 -7.21 49.27 -0.89
CA VAL A 64 -8.66 48.94 -0.91
C VAL A 64 -9.24 49.11 0.49
N LYS A 65 -10.30 49.91 0.62
CA LYS A 65 -11.04 50.12 1.89
C LYS A 65 -11.70 48.79 2.36
N PRO A 66 -11.67 48.46 3.65
CA PRO A 66 -12.26 47.22 4.15
C PRO A 66 -13.80 47.27 4.13
N LYS A 67 -14.43 46.27 3.53
CA LYS A 67 -15.88 46.01 3.66
C LYS A 67 -16.20 45.38 5.03
N PRO A 68 -17.37 45.64 5.62
CA PRO A 68 -17.75 45.09 6.92
C PRO A 68 -17.89 43.56 6.85
N LYS A 69 -17.30 42.88 7.84
CA LYS A 69 -17.37 41.42 8.00
C LYS A 69 -18.78 41.01 8.43
N ARG A 70 -19.45 40.22 7.60
CA ARG A 70 -20.67 39.49 7.98
C ARG A 70 -20.28 38.36 8.95
N PRO A 71 -21.06 38.04 9.98
CA PRO A 71 -20.72 36.97 10.91
C PRO A 71 -20.65 35.64 10.16
N ARG A 72 -19.50 34.96 10.27
CA ARG A 72 -19.30 33.62 9.72
C ARG A 72 -20.07 32.67 10.64
N ALA A 73 -21.07 31.97 10.11
CA ALA A 73 -21.69 30.87 10.82
C ALA A 73 -20.59 29.86 11.20
N SER A 74 -20.52 29.50 12.48
CA SER A 74 -19.60 28.50 13.00
C SER A 74 -19.85 27.18 12.28
N SER A 75 -18.91 26.76 11.42
CA SER A 75 -18.86 25.37 10.96
C SER A 75 -18.74 24.46 12.18
N PRO A 76 -19.54 23.39 12.30
CA PRO A 76 -19.39 22.46 13.41
C PRO A 76 -17.97 21.89 13.36
N ALA A 77 -17.31 21.90 14.52
CA ALA A 77 -15.97 21.37 14.70
C ALA A 77 -15.88 19.98 14.07
N ALA A 78 -14.84 19.75 13.27
CA ALA A 78 -14.51 18.44 12.76
C ALA A 78 -14.50 17.46 13.93
N ARG A 79 -15.43 16.51 13.92
CA ARG A 79 -15.51 15.42 14.89
C ARG A 79 -14.12 14.78 14.90
N ALA A 80 -13.42 14.85 16.04
CA ALA A 80 -12.17 14.16 16.22
C ALA A 80 -12.38 12.71 15.78
N ALA A 81 -11.59 12.24 14.82
CA ALA A 81 -11.60 10.86 14.41
C ALA A 81 -11.39 10.03 15.69
N ALA A 82 -12.28 9.07 15.93
CA ALA A 82 -12.13 8.14 17.04
C ALA A 82 -10.72 7.54 16.97
N PRO A 83 -10.04 7.32 18.12
CA PRO A 83 -8.74 6.66 18.11
C PRO A 83 -8.88 5.35 17.36
N SER A 84 -8.13 5.21 16.27
CA SER A 84 -8.05 3.94 15.54
C SER A 84 -7.69 2.89 16.56
N ALA A 85 -8.55 1.88 16.73
CA ALA A 85 -8.27 0.76 17.62
C ALA A 85 -6.85 0.27 17.32
N ALA A 86 -6.02 0.21 18.37
CA ALA A 86 -4.68 -0.32 18.25
C ALA A 86 -4.78 -1.70 17.62
N ALA A 87 -4.09 -1.92 16.49
CA ALA A 87 -4.02 -3.24 15.90
C ALA A 87 -3.53 -4.22 16.98
N PRO A 88 -4.18 -5.39 17.16
CA PRO A 88 -3.74 -6.36 18.15
C PRO A 88 -2.25 -6.64 17.94
N ALA A 89 -1.47 -6.57 19.02
CA ALA A 89 -0.06 -6.91 18.97
C ALA A 89 0.05 -8.35 18.46
N VAL A 90 0.68 -8.53 17.31
CA VAL A 90 0.91 -9.87 16.74
C VAL A 90 1.82 -10.58 17.73
N GLU A 91 1.33 -11.68 18.31
CA GLU A 91 2.14 -12.53 19.17
C GLU A 91 3.22 -13.17 18.31
N ILE A 92 4.49 -12.83 18.57
CA ILE A 92 5.62 -13.38 17.83
C ILE A 92 6.05 -14.64 18.58
N ALA A 93 5.84 -15.80 17.98
CA ALA A 93 6.31 -17.06 18.52
C ALA A 93 7.85 -17.15 18.37
N ALA A 94 8.51 -17.69 19.38
CA ALA A 94 9.93 -18.03 19.28
C ALA A 94 10.12 -19.10 18.19
N LYS A 95 11.02 -18.84 17.25
CA LYS A 95 11.32 -19.75 16.15
C LYS A 95 12.17 -20.92 16.63
N LYS A 96 11.87 -22.13 16.16
CA LYS A 96 12.70 -23.30 16.45
C LYS A 96 14.06 -23.16 15.75
N PRO A 97 15.14 -23.70 16.33
CA PRO A 97 16.46 -23.69 15.69
C PRO A 97 16.50 -24.36 14.31
N ASP A 98 15.60 -25.31 14.05
CA ASP A 98 15.47 -26.07 12.81
C ASP A 98 14.31 -25.60 11.92
N ALA A 99 13.75 -24.41 12.20
CA ALA A 99 12.68 -23.83 11.39
C ALA A 99 13.07 -23.76 9.90
N LYS A 100 12.15 -24.17 9.03
CA LYS A 100 12.34 -24.11 7.58
C LYS A 100 12.40 -22.65 7.14
N LYS A 101 13.47 -22.31 6.44
CA LYS A 101 13.72 -20.96 5.94
C LYS A 101 13.07 -20.74 4.58
N ILE A 102 12.25 -19.71 4.46
CA ILE A 102 11.69 -19.23 3.20
C ILE A 102 12.55 -18.04 2.76
N LEU A 103 13.28 -18.18 1.66
CA LEU A 103 14.09 -17.11 1.12
C LEU A 103 13.23 -16.20 0.26
N VAL A 104 13.16 -14.91 0.58
CA VAL A 104 12.54 -13.89 -0.28
C VAL A 104 13.62 -13.09 -0.99
N VAL A 105 13.57 -13.10 -2.31
CA VAL A 105 14.47 -12.37 -3.22
C VAL A 105 13.69 -11.31 -3.98
N GLY A 106 14.16 -10.07 -3.95
CA GLY A 106 13.32 -8.98 -4.40
C GLY A 106 13.94 -7.60 -4.55
N ASP A 107 13.14 -6.71 -5.12
CA ASP A 107 13.31 -5.25 -5.07
C ASP A 107 12.52 -4.65 -3.88
N PHE A 108 12.23 -3.35 -3.89
CA PHE A 108 11.49 -2.70 -2.81
C PHE A 108 10.05 -3.24 -2.64
N ILE A 109 9.42 -3.74 -3.70
CA ILE A 109 8.11 -4.41 -3.59
C ILE A 109 8.30 -5.80 -2.97
N GLY A 110 9.37 -6.50 -3.37
CA GLY A 110 9.76 -7.77 -2.74
C GLY A 110 10.10 -7.63 -1.25
N ASN A 111 10.64 -6.48 -0.79
CA ASN A 111 10.74 -6.20 0.64
C ASN A 111 9.38 -6.20 1.33
N GLY A 112 8.39 -5.57 0.69
CA GLY A 112 7.03 -5.55 1.18
C GLY A 112 6.43 -6.95 1.28
N LEU A 113 6.70 -7.82 0.31
CA LEU A 113 6.30 -9.22 0.37
C LEU A 113 6.98 -9.95 1.54
N ALA A 114 8.28 -9.75 1.75
CA ALA A 114 9.01 -10.35 2.87
C ALA A 114 8.41 -9.93 4.22
N GLU A 115 8.18 -8.64 4.45
CA GLU A 115 7.51 -8.13 5.64
C GLU A 115 6.10 -8.73 5.83
N GLY A 116 5.37 -8.94 4.73
CA GLY A 116 4.06 -9.59 4.76
C GLY A 116 4.14 -11.06 5.18
N LEU A 117 5.15 -11.79 4.71
CA LEU A 117 5.39 -13.20 5.06
C LEU A 117 5.88 -13.33 6.51
N ASP A 118 6.73 -12.42 6.98
CA ASP A 118 7.14 -12.33 8.38
C ASP A 118 5.93 -12.19 9.30
N ALA A 119 5.01 -11.28 8.95
CA ALA A 119 3.76 -11.11 9.69
C ALA A 119 2.83 -12.33 9.58
N ALA A 120 2.77 -12.98 8.41
CA ALA A 120 1.94 -14.15 8.18
C ALA A 120 2.38 -15.36 9.02
N PHE A 121 3.69 -15.55 9.16
CA PHE A 121 4.29 -16.67 9.88
C PHE A 121 4.76 -16.30 11.29
N ALA A 122 4.43 -15.11 11.82
CA ALA A 122 4.91 -14.65 13.12
C ALA A 122 4.62 -15.64 14.27
N THR A 123 3.46 -16.30 14.23
CA THR A 123 3.03 -17.30 15.23
C THR A 123 3.45 -18.74 14.89
N ASP A 124 4.04 -18.98 13.72
CA ASP A 124 4.49 -20.31 13.29
C ASP A 124 5.93 -20.54 13.75
N PRO A 125 6.20 -21.45 14.70
CA PRO A 125 7.55 -21.68 15.20
C PRO A 125 8.42 -22.47 14.20
N ASP A 126 7.82 -23.10 13.19
CA ASP A 126 8.48 -23.97 12.22
C ASP A 126 8.90 -23.25 10.94
N LEU A 127 8.48 -22.00 10.74
CA LEU A 127 8.79 -21.19 9.56
C LEU A 127 9.50 -19.88 9.91
N THR A 128 10.55 -19.57 9.16
CA THR A 128 11.27 -18.29 9.23
C THR A 128 11.48 -17.70 7.83
N VAL A 129 11.50 -16.38 7.71
CA VAL A 129 11.78 -15.70 6.45
C VAL A 129 13.22 -15.18 6.47
N ALA A 130 13.96 -15.47 5.40
CA ALA A 130 15.24 -14.84 5.13
C ALA A 130 15.09 -13.87 3.97
N THR A 131 15.44 -12.61 4.21
CA THR A 131 15.21 -11.53 3.26
C THR A 131 16.50 -11.14 2.56
N ARG A 132 16.56 -11.37 1.25
CA ARG A 132 17.67 -10.98 0.37
C ARG A 132 17.15 -10.03 -0.68
N VAL A 133 17.01 -8.77 -0.27
CA VAL A 133 16.42 -7.71 -1.09
C VAL A 133 17.46 -6.66 -1.42
N ASN A 134 17.43 -6.21 -2.67
CA ASN A 134 18.13 -5.01 -3.09
C ASN A 134 17.10 -4.05 -3.71
N GLY A 135 16.73 -3.01 -2.96
CA GLY A 135 15.53 -2.20 -3.22
C GLY A 135 15.47 -1.51 -4.58
N SER A 136 16.61 -1.10 -5.13
CA SER A 136 16.70 -0.41 -6.43
C SER A 136 17.15 -1.32 -7.57
N SER A 137 17.26 -2.63 -7.31
CA SER A 137 17.71 -3.61 -8.30
C SER A 137 16.57 -4.12 -9.18
N GLY A 138 16.96 -4.90 -10.18
CA GLY A 138 16.11 -5.60 -11.13
C GLY A 138 16.99 -6.38 -12.11
N PHE A 139 16.41 -6.89 -13.19
CA PHE A 139 17.15 -7.62 -14.22
C PHE A 139 17.74 -6.71 -15.31
N VAL A 140 17.40 -5.42 -15.36
CA VAL A 140 17.94 -4.50 -16.39
C VAL A 140 19.36 -4.03 -16.05
N ARG A 141 19.62 -3.64 -14.81
CA ARG A 141 20.89 -3.06 -14.38
C ARG A 141 21.81 -4.08 -13.71
N ASP A 142 22.50 -4.85 -14.54
CA ASP A 142 23.52 -5.81 -14.09
C ASP A 142 24.74 -5.11 -13.45
N ASP A 143 25.03 -3.88 -13.87
CA ASP A 143 26.04 -2.98 -13.30
C ASP A 143 25.78 -2.61 -11.84
N TYR A 144 24.51 -2.56 -11.44
CA TYR A 144 24.10 -2.22 -10.08
C TYR A 144 24.03 -3.46 -9.19
N PHE A 145 23.28 -4.47 -9.62
CA PHE A 145 23.20 -5.75 -8.95
C PHE A 145 22.75 -6.84 -9.93
N ASN A 146 23.66 -7.75 -10.26
CA ASN A 146 23.36 -8.87 -11.14
C ASN A 146 22.74 -10.04 -10.35
N TRP A 147 21.41 -10.18 -10.42
CA TRP A 147 20.68 -11.28 -9.79
C TRP A 147 21.12 -12.67 -10.29
N PRO A 148 21.19 -12.96 -11.61
CA PRO A 148 21.72 -14.21 -12.13
C PRO A 148 23.08 -14.63 -11.55
N ASP A 149 24.02 -13.70 -11.41
CA ASP A 149 25.38 -13.99 -10.93
C ASP A 149 25.45 -14.20 -9.40
N ASN A 150 24.46 -13.71 -8.65
CA ASN A 150 24.48 -13.73 -7.18
C ASN A 150 23.50 -14.74 -6.56
N ILE A 151 22.43 -15.15 -7.26
CA ILE A 151 21.42 -16.04 -6.67
C ILE A 151 22.01 -17.37 -6.20
N GLY A 152 22.95 -17.96 -6.94
CA GLY A 152 23.62 -19.19 -6.50
C GLY A 152 24.31 -19.05 -5.15
N LYS A 153 25.06 -17.96 -4.94
CA LYS A 153 25.76 -17.67 -3.67
C LYS A 153 24.77 -17.49 -2.53
N ILE A 154 23.67 -16.78 -2.78
CA ILE A 154 22.61 -16.58 -1.81
C ILE A 154 21.99 -17.92 -1.40
N LEU A 155 21.73 -18.82 -2.35
CA LEU A 155 21.21 -20.16 -2.06
C LEU A 155 22.18 -21.00 -1.22
N ASP A 156 23.49 -20.89 -1.50
CA ASP A 156 24.53 -21.60 -0.75
C ASP A 156 24.66 -21.11 0.71
N GLU A 157 24.47 -19.80 0.90
CA GLU A 157 24.51 -19.16 2.22
C GLU A 157 23.24 -19.45 3.03
N GLU A 158 22.07 -19.28 2.41
CA GLU A 158 20.80 -19.34 3.13
C GLU A 158 20.26 -20.75 3.29
N LYS A 159 20.51 -21.64 2.31
CA LYS A 159 19.99 -23.02 2.23
C LYS A 159 18.47 -23.11 2.53
N PRO A 160 17.63 -22.38 1.78
CA PRO A 160 16.21 -22.27 2.10
C PRO A 160 15.44 -23.55 1.75
N ALA A 161 14.30 -23.76 2.40
CA ALA A 161 13.34 -24.79 2.02
C ALA A 161 12.51 -24.42 0.78
N ALA A 162 12.35 -23.12 0.51
CA ALA A 162 11.69 -22.59 -0.68
C ALA A 162 12.18 -21.18 -1.00
N VAL A 163 12.12 -20.80 -2.27
CA VAL A 163 12.50 -19.47 -2.78
C VAL A 163 11.25 -18.75 -3.28
N VAL A 164 11.06 -17.53 -2.79
CA VAL A 164 10.00 -16.62 -3.20
C VAL A 164 10.64 -15.43 -3.90
N VAL A 165 10.19 -15.13 -5.12
CA VAL A 165 10.76 -14.07 -5.94
C VAL A 165 9.71 -13.01 -6.21
N MET A 166 10.07 -11.74 -6.01
CA MET A 166 9.26 -10.59 -6.42
C MET A 166 10.17 -9.43 -6.81
N ILE A 167 10.47 -9.36 -8.11
CA ILE A 167 11.35 -8.36 -8.74
C ILE A 167 10.62 -7.78 -9.96
N GLY A 168 10.92 -6.52 -10.30
CA GLY A 168 10.57 -5.96 -11.61
C GLY A 168 10.12 -4.51 -11.58
N ALA A 169 9.87 -3.94 -10.40
CA ALA A 169 9.33 -2.59 -10.28
C ALA A 169 10.28 -1.52 -10.84
N ASN A 170 11.59 -1.80 -10.86
CA ASN A 170 12.64 -0.93 -11.39
C ASN A 170 13.04 -1.24 -12.85
N ASP A 171 12.48 -2.28 -13.47
CA ASP A 171 12.97 -2.80 -14.75
C ASP A 171 12.35 -2.13 -15.98
N ARG A 172 11.65 -1.01 -15.77
CA ARG A 172 10.99 -0.24 -16.83
C ARG A 172 11.94 0.74 -17.52
N GLN A 173 13.20 0.33 -17.72
CA GLN A 173 14.28 1.17 -18.24
C GLN A 173 15.01 0.46 -19.39
N ALA A 174 15.73 1.21 -20.22
CA ALA A 174 16.46 0.66 -21.35
C ALA A 174 17.54 -0.33 -20.89
N ILE A 175 17.72 -1.42 -21.62
CA ILE A 175 18.83 -2.36 -21.40
C ILE A 175 20.00 -1.90 -22.27
N THR A 176 21.17 -1.75 -21.67
CA THR A 176 22.41 -1.60 -22.45
C THR A 176 23.00 -2.99 -22.71
N ALA A 177 23.01 -3.42 -23.97
CA ALA A 177 23.55 -4.71 -24.37
C ALA A 177 24.43 -4.55 -25.62
N ASN A 178 25.66 -5.08 -25.57
CA ASN A 178 26.63 -5.00 -26.67
C ASN A 178 26.86 -3.57 -27.22
N GLY A 179 26.86 -2.57 -26.33
CA GLY A 179 27.00 -1.15 -26.71
C GLY A 179 25.74 -0.49 -27.26
N ASN A 180 24.63 -1.22 -27.40
CA ASN A 180 23.35 -0.69 -27.87
C ASN A 180 22.37 -0.48 -26.71
N SER A 181 21.59 0.60 -26.79
CA SER A 181 20.48 0.86 -25.87
C SER A 181 19.18 0.28 -26.44
N LEU A 182 18.72 -0.83 -25.87
CA LEU A 182 17.45 -1.47 -26.21
C LEU A 182 16.33 -0.76 -25.46
N GLN A 183 15.29 -0.29 -26.17
CA GLN A 183 14.21 0.45 -25.54
C GLN A 183 13.22 -0.48 -24.84
N PRO A 184 12.70 -0.11 -23.66
CA PRO A 184 11.70 -0.92 -22.96
C PRO A 184 10.59 -1.36 -23.89
N ARG A 185 10.18 -2.63 -23.77
CA ARG A 185 9.10 -3.25 -24.55
C ARG A 185 9.40 -3.47 -26.04
N SER A 186 10.56 -3.07 -26.58
CA SER A 186 10.97 -3.47 -27.94
C SER A 186 11.17 -4.99 -28.02
N PRO A 187 11.06 -5.62 -29.20
CA PRO A 187 11.31 -7.06 -29.36
C PRO A 187 12.69 -7.49 -28.84
N GLU A 188 13.73 -6.70 -29.11
CA GLU A 188 15.10 -6.96 -28.68
C GLU A 188 15.25 -6.82 -27.16
N TRP A 189 14.62 -5.80 -26.57
CA TRP A 189 14.59 -5.62 -25.12
C TRP A 189 13.89 -6.79 -24.43
N ASN A 190 12.72 -7.21 -24.95
CA ASN A 190 11.96 -8.34 -24.38
C ASN A 190 12.79 -9.63 -24.44
N ALA A 191 13.48 -9.89 -25.56
CA ALA A 191 14.32 -11.06 -25.72
C ALA A 191 15.50 -11.09 -24.73
N GLU A 192 16.22 -9.97 -24.58
CA GLU A 192 17.32 -9.86 -23.63
C GLU A 192 16.82 -9.93 -22.17
N TYR A 193 15.70 -9.29 -21.86
CA TYR A 193 15.09 -9.35 -20.53
C TYR A 193 14.66 -10.78 -20.17
N GLN A 194 13.96 -11.47 -21.08
CA GLN A 194 13.57 -12.88 -20.90
C GLN A 194 14.78 -13.79 -20.69
N LYS A 195 15.87 -13.57 -21.45
CA LYS A 195 17.12 -14.32 -21.29
C LYS A 195 17.70 -14.13 -19.88
N ARG A 196 17.71 -12.91 -19.35
CA ARG A 196 18.22 -12.62 -18.00
C ARG A 196 17.35 -13.25 -16.90
N VAL A 197 16.02 -13.13 -17.02
CA VAL A 197 15.08 -13.77 -16.09
C VAL A 197 15.23 -15.29 -16.13
N ALA A 198 15.34 -15.89 -17.34
CA ALA A 198 15.53 -17.32 -17.50
C ALA A 198 16.87 -17.81 -16.94
N ALA A 199 17.95 -17.05 -17.10
CA ALA A 199 19.24 -17.37 -16.48
C ALA A 199 19.13 -17.43 -14.96
N PHE A 200 18.42 -16.47 -14.35
CA PHE A 200 18.18 -16.45 -12.91
C PHE A 200 17.33 -17.65 -12.44
N THR A 201 16.18 -17.93 -13.07
CA THR A 201 15.33 -19.06 -12.65
C THR A 201 16.01 -20.41 -12.89
N LYS A 202 16.85 -20.51 -13.93
CA LYS A 202 17.62 -21.73 -14.21
C LYS A 202 18.55 -22.11 -13.06
N VAL A 203 19.24 -21.14 -12.44
CA VAL A 203 20.13 -21.43 -11.29
C VAL A 203 19.34 -22.01 -10.11
N ILE A 204 18.12 -21.54 -9.89
CA ILE A 204 17.23 -22.04 -8.82
C ILE A 204 16.76 -23.46 -9.16
N SER A 205 16.29 -23.70 -10.39
CA SER A 205 15.77 -25.00 -10.82
C SER A 205 16.84 -26.08 -10.93
N ASP A 206 18.04 -25.75 -11.44
CA ASP A 206 19.16 -26.70 -11.54
C ASP A 206 19.58 -27.23 -10.15
N ARG A 207 19.36 -26.43 -9.11
CA ARG A 207 19.62 -26.78 -7.71
C ARG A 207 18.39 -27.37 -7.00
N HIS A 208 17.29 -27.58 -7.71
CA HIS A 208 16.07 -28.21 -7.23
C HIS A 208 15.37 -27.47 -6.06
N TYR A 209 15.58 -26.15 -5.94
CA TYR A 209 14.85 -25.37 -4.94
C TYR A 209 13.42 -25.11 -5.41
N PRO A 210 12.40 -25.33 -4.56
CA PRO A 210 11.03 -24.94 -4.87
C PRO A 210 10.91 -23.44 -5.10
N LEU A 211 10.33 -23.04 -6.24
CA LEU A 211 10.20 -21.66 -6.65
C LEU A 211 8.74 -21.20 -6.63
N VAL A 212 8.49 -20.07 -5.97
CA VAL A 212 7.26 -19.28 -6.08
C VAL A 212 7.62 -17.89 -6.61
N TRP A 213 7.13 -17.54 -7.80
CA TRP A 213 7.26 -16.18 -8.32
C TRP A 213 5.97 -15.41 -8.07
N VAL A 214 6.04 -14.31 -7.32
CA VAL A 214 4.90 -13.44 -7.07
C VAL A 214 4.87 -12.32 -8.11
N GLY A 215 3.74 -12.18 -8.81
CA GLY A 215 3.56 -11.14 -9.81
C GLY A 215 3.63 -9.73 -9.22
N GLN A 216 4.00 -8.75 -10.04
CA GLN A 216 3.95 -7.33 -9.67
C GLN A 216 2.51 -6.82 -9.70
N PRO A 217 2.05 -6.14 -8.65
CA PRO A 217 0.71 -5.59 -8.62
C PRO A 217 0.64 -4.22 -9.37
N PRO A 218 -0.55 -3.67 -9.67
CA PRO A 218 -0.69 -2.40 -10.38
C PRO A 218 -0.13 -1.20 -9.59
N PHE A 219 0.27 -0.18 -10.32
CA PHE A 219 0.77 1.11 -9.85
C PHE A 219 -0.14 2.25 -10.34
N ARG A 220 -0.21 3.36 -9.60
CA ARG A 220 -1.07 4.49 -10.01
C ARG A 220 -0.74 5.03 -11.40
N PRO A 221 0.54 5.25 -11.78
CA PRO A 221 0.85 5.64 -13.15
C PRO A 221 0.43 4.54 -14.11
N LYS A 222 -0.53 4.83 -15.01
CA LYS A 222 -1.10 3.83 -15.94
C LYS A 222 -0.02 3.13 -16.77
N GLY A 223 0.97 3.87 -17.28
CA GLY A 223 2.09 3.28 -18.02
C GLY A 223 2.87 2.25 -17.20
N MET A 224 3.02 2.46 -15.90
CA MET A 224 3.68 1.51 -15.00
C MET A 224 2.88 0.24 -14.83
N SER A 225 1.57 0.35 -14.64
CA SER A 225 0.68 -0.82 -14.62
C SER A 225 0.72 -1.61 -15.94
N GLN A 226 0.73 -0.94 -17.09
CA GLN A 226 0.83 -1.62 -18.39
C GLN A 226 2.15 -2.37 -18.57
N ASP A 227 3.26 -1.80 -18.12
CA ASP A 227 4.54 -2.48 -18.15
C ASP A 227 4.55 -3.69 -17.20
N MET A 228 3.98 -3.58 -16.00
CA MET A 228 3.90 -4.72 -15.07
C MET A 228 3.07 -5.87 -15.59
N LEU A 229 1.96 -5.61 -16.30
CA LEU A 229 1.20 -6.69 -16.97
C LEU A 229 2.09 -7.49 -17.92
N ALA A 230 2.89 -6.80 -18.73
CA ALA A 230 3.79 -7.46 -19.65
C ALA A 230 4.93 -8.21 -18.97
N LEU A 231 5.52 -7.62 -17.91
CA LEU A 231 6.57 -8.30 -17.16
C LEU A 231 6.03 -9.52 -16.40
N ASN A 232 4.82 -9.43 -15.85
CA ASN A 232 4.17 -10.56 -15.17
C ASN A 232 3.99 -11.76 -16.09
N GLU A 233 3.69 -11.54 -17.37
CA GLU A 233 3.61 -12.63 -18.34
C GLU A 233 4.97 -13.30 -18.56
N ILE A 234 6.06 -12.51 -18.63
CA ILE A 234 7.42 -13.05 -18.70
C ILE A 234 7.74 -13.88 -17.45
N TYR A 235 7.38 -13.37 -16.28
CA TYR A 235 7.63 -14.03 -15.00
C TYR A 235 6.86 -15.32 -14.83
N ARG A 236 5.58 -15.34 -15.20
CA ARG A 236 4.75 -16.54 -15.19
C ARG A 236 5.40 -17.63 -16.03
N ASN A 237 5.69 -17.32 -17.29
CA ASN A 237 6.31 -18.26 -18.22
C ASN A 237 7.68 -18.75 -17.73
N ALA A 238 8.51 -17.87 -17.17
CA ALA A 238 9.83 -18.24 -16.66
C ALA A 238 9.76 -19.12 -15.40
N ALA A 239 8.82 -18.83 -14.49
CA ALA A 239 8.62 -19.61 -13.27
C ALA A 239 8.08 -21.01 -13.61
N GLU A 240 7.06 -21.10 -14.45
CA GLU A 240 6.45 -22.37 -14.87
C GLU A 240 7.43 -23.24 -15.64
N LYS A 241 8.20 -22.65 -16.57
CA LYS A 241 9.26 -23.37 -17.30
C LYS A 241 10.36 -23.91 -16.38
N ALA A 242 10.61 -23.25 -15.26
CA ALA A 242 11.55 -23.69 -14.23
C ALA A 242 10.94 -24.72 -13.24
N GLY A 243 9.69 -25.17 -13.46
CA GLY A 243 8.98 -26.07 -12.55
C GLY A 243 8.45 -25.38 -11.28
N GLY A 244 8.51 -24.06 -11.23
CA GLY A 244 7.97 -23.23 -10.15
C GLY A 244 6.48 -22.92 -10.32
N LYS A 245 5.94 -22.17 -9.35
CA LYS A 245 4.56 -21.67 -9.36
C LYS A 245 4.55 -20.15 -9.50
N PHE A 246 3.62 -19.62 -10.27
CA PHE A 246 3.35 -18.19 -10.32
C PHE A 246 2.16 -17.83 -9.42
N ALA A 247 2.36 -16.92 -8.48
CA ALA A 247 1.31 -16.34 -7.66
C ALA A 247 0.83 -15.04 -8.31
N ASP A 248 -0.29 -15.12 -9.02
CA ASP A 248 -0.92 -13.95 -9.64
C ASP A 248 -1.64 -13.13 -8.57
N VAL A 249 -1.21 -11.88 -8.41
CA VAL A 249 -1.77 -10.95 -7.43
C VAL A 249 -2.65 -9.89 -8.07
N TRP A 250 -2.69 -9.78 -9.39
CA TRP A 250 -3.19 -8.58 -10.09
C TRP A 250 -4.61 -8.20 -9.67
N ASP A 251 -5.53 -9.17 -9.74
CA ASP A 251 -6.96 -9.01 -9.42
C ASP A 251 -7.20 -8.63 -7.96
N GLY A 252 -6.24 -8.92 -7.07
CA GLY A 252 -6.29 -8.52 -5.67
C GLY A 252 -6.02 -7.03 -5.44
N PHE A 253 -5.55 -6.29 -6.44
CA PHE A 253 -5.07 -4.91 -6.27
C PHE A 253 -5.65 -3.94 -7.31
N VAL A 254 -6.67 -4.38 -8.05
CA VAL A 254 -7.46 -3.55 -8.97
C VAL A 254 -8.89 -3.33 -8.46
N ASP A 255 -9.59 -2.35 -9.04
CA ASP A 255 -11.04 -2.21 -8.90
C ASP A 255 -11.80 -3.16 -9.83
N GLU A 256 -13.14 -3.09 -9.79
CA GLU A 256 -14.04 -3.94 -10.58
C GLU A 256 -13.83 -3.75 -12.10
N GLU A 257 -13.34 -2.59 -12.51
CA GLU A 257 -13.01 -2.27 -13.90
C GLU A 257 -11.56 -2.62 -14.28
N GLY A 258 -10.80 -3.25 -13.38
CA GLY A 258 -9.41 -3.67 -13.62
C GLY A 258 -8.39 -2.52 -13.57
N ASN A 259 -8.77 -1.35 -13.05
CA ASN A 259 -7.89 -0.19 -12.89
C ASN A 259 -7.20 -0.19 -11.52
N PHE A 260 -6.13 0.59 -11.42
CA PHE A 260 -5.45 0.79 -10.15
C PHE A 260 -6.41 1.36 -9.09
N THR A 261 -6.44 0.72 -7.93
CA THR A 261 -7.09 1.23 -6.74
C THR A 261 -6.11 1.37 -5.56
N GLN A 262 -6.37 2.34 -4.68
CA GLN A 262 -5.62 2.47 -3.43
C GLN A 262 -6.16 1.57 -2.31
N THR A 263 -7.41 1.14 -2.46
CA THR A 263 -8.20 0.44 -1.45
C THR A 263 -8.81 -0.81 -2.06
N GLY A 264 -8.93 -1.85 -1.26
CA GLY A 264 -9.60 -3.09 -1.66
C GLY A 264 -9.81 -3.96 -0.44
N PHE A 265 -10.28 -5.18 -0.65
CA PHE A 265 -10.45 -6.12 0.47
C PHE A 265 -9.10 -6.60 0.98
N ASP A 266 -8.93 -6.68 2.30
CA ASP A 266 -7.82 -7.37 2.94
C ASP A 266 -8.03 -8.90 2.92
N ILE A 267 -7.16 -9.63 3.62
CA ILE A 267 -7.23 -11.10 3.70
C ILE A 267 -8.47 -11.61 4.46
N ASN A 268 -9.15 -10.74 5.22
CA ASN A 268 -10.35 -11.05 6.00
C ASN A 268 -11.63 -10.57 5.28
N GLY A 269 -11.52 -10.09 4.04
CA GLY A 269 -12.64 -9.54 3.28
C GLY A 269 -13.08 -8.15 3.73
N GLN A 270 -12.30 -7.43 4.54
CA GLN A 270 -12.61 -6.07 4.99
C GLN A 270 -11.99 -5.04 4.06
N THR A 271 -12.70 -3.94 3.78
CA THR A 271 -12.14 -2.85 2.98
C THR A 271 -10.99 -2.19 3.73
N ALA A 272 -9.83 -2.17 3.11
CA ALA A 272 -8.61 -1.60 3.65
C ALA A 272 -7.83 -0.84 2.59
N ARG A 273 -6.91 0.00 3.05
CA ARG A 273 -5.94 0.68 2.19
C ARG A 273 -4.79 -0.25 1.88
N LEU A 274 -4.56 -0.56 0.60
CA LEU A 274 -3.53 -1.49 0.13
C LEU A 274 -2.29 -0.76 -0.43
N ARG A 275 -2.46 0.48 -0.90
CA ARG A 275 -1.39 1.33 -1.44
C ARG A 275 -1.29 2.65 -0.70
N ALA A 276 -0.06 3.16 -0.58
CA ALA A 276 0.21 4.48 -0.03
C ALA A 276 -0.30 5.61 -0.93
N ASN A 277 -0.25 6.84 -0.43
CA ASN A 277 -0.74 8.03 -1.15
C ASN A 277 0.03 8.27 -2.45
N ASP A 278 1.27 7.79 -2.59
CA ASP A 278 2.06 7.88 -3.82
C ASP A 278 1.64 6.87 -4.90
N GLY A 279 0.84 5.86 -4.54
CA GLY A 279 0.37 4.83 -5.46
C GLY A 279 1.48 3.89 -5.95
N ILE A 280 2.62 3.91 -5.26
CA ILE A 280 3.80 3.08 -5.51
C ILE A 280 4.05 2.17 -4.32
N ASN A 281 4.15 2.74 -3.12
CA ASN A 281 4.43 1.98 -1.91
C ASN A 281 3.21 1.20 -1.42
N ILE A 282 3.47 0.07 -0.80
CA ILE A 282 2.44 -0.85 -0.27
C ILE A 282 2.31 -0.62 1.23
N THR A 283 1.07 -0.56 1.73
CA THR A 283 0.79 -0.45 3.17
C THR A 283 1.05 -1.78 3.88
N SER A 284 1.11 -1.79 5.22
CA SER A 284 1.20 -3.06 5.97
C SER A 284 0.09 -4.06 5.59
N THR A 285 -1.15 -3.59 5.45
CA THR A 285 -2.26 -4.44 5.00
C THR A 285 -2.07 -4.96 3.57
N GLY A 286 -1.58 -4.13 2.64
CA GLY A 286 -1.27 -4.56 1.29
C GLY A 286 -0.11 -5.58 1.24
N LYS A 287 0.90 -5.42 2.09
CA LYS A 287 2.03 -6.35 2.24
C LYS A 287 1.54 -7.71 2.74
N ARG A 288 0.69 -7.72 3.78
CA ARG A 288 0.04 -8.94 4.27
C ARG A 288 -0.81 -9.61 3.19
N LYS A 289 -1.52 -8.83 2.37
CA LYS A 289 -2.28 -9.35 1.23
C LYS A 289 -1.38 -9.96 0.16
N LEU A 290 -0.25 -9.34 -0.20
CA LEU A 290 0.71 -9.95 -1.13
C LEU A 290 1.20 -11.30 -0.62
N ALA A 291 1.59 -11.38 0.65
CA ALA A 291 2.04 -12.62 1.27
C ALA A 291 0.99 -13.72 1.21
N PHE A 292 -0.30 -13.38 1.39
CA PHE A 292 -1.40 -14.33 1.29
C PHE A 292 -1.47 -15.06 -0.05
N TYR A 293 -1.16 -14.39 -1.17
CA TYR A 293 -1.09 -15.05 -2.48
C TYR A 293 0.06 -16.04 -2.60
N ALA A 294 1.16 -15.84 -1.86
CA ALA A 294 2.31 -16.73 -1.83
C ALA A 294 2.14 -17.90 -0.84
N GLU A 295 1.27 -17.78 0.17
CA GLU A 295 1.06 -18.81 1.20
C GLU A 295 0.62 -20.14 0.60
N LYS A 296 -0.42 -20.16 -0.24
CA LYS A 296 -0.94 -21.41 -0.84
C LYS A 296 0.15 -22.21 -1.59
N PRO A 297 0.90 -21.63 -2.54
CA PRO A 297 1.95 -22.38 -3.22
C PRO A 297 3.12 -22.76 -2.30
N LEU A 298 3.45 -21.94 -1.29
CA LEU A 298 4.48 -22.26 -0.29
C LEU A 298 4.09 -23.45 0.58
N HIS A 299 2.89 -23.44 1.16
CA HIS A 299 2.38 -24.55 1.98
C HIS A 299 2.40 -25.88 1.22
N ALA A 300 2.03 -25.86 -0.06
CA ALA A 300 2.09 -27.02 -0.94
C ALA A 300 3.53 -27.57 -1.13
N TYR A 301 4.56 -26.72 -1.13
CA TYR A 301 5.96 -27.17 -1.21
C TYR A 301 6.52 -27.61 0.13
N LEU A 302 6.13 -26.94 1.22
CA LEU A 302 6.66 -27.19 2.55
C LEU A 302 6.01 -28.41 3.22
N GLY A 303 4.96 -28.99 2.62
CA GLY A 303 4.18 -30.09 3.18
C GLY A 303 3.37 -29.67 4.41
N VAL A 304 3.15 -28.36 4.57
CA VAL A 304 2.39 -27.79 5.69
C VAL A 304 0.97 -27.61 5.21
N SER A 305 0.15 -28.67 5.32
CA SER A 305 -1.29 -28.53 5.15
C SER A 305 -1.81 -27.72 6.34
N ARG A 306 -2.17 -26.46 6.09
CA ARG A 306 -3.04 -25.74 7.02
C ARG A 306 -4.34 -26.55 7.02
N GLU A 307 -4.67 -27.23 8.12
CA GLU A 307 -6.03 -27.70 8.30
C GLU A 307 -6.91 -26.47 8.08
N GLU A 308 -7.67 -26.49 6.98
CA GLU A 308 -8.55 -25.41 6.60
C GLU A 308 -9.66 -25.32 7.65
N GLY A 309 -9.37 -24.64 8.76
CA GLY A 309 -10.34 -24.15 9.72
C GLY A 309 -11.15 -23.02 9.08
N ASN A 310 -11.99 -23.42 8.13
CA ASN A 310 -13.15 -22.78 7.51
C ASN A 310 -13.25 -23.27 6.07
N SER A 311 -13.61 -24.54 5.91
CA SER A 311 -14.36 -24.93 4.73
C SER A 311 -15.56 -23.97 4.61
N LEU A 312 -15.63 -23.23 3.52
CA LEU A 312 -16.92 -22.78 2.99
C LEU A 312 -17.89 -23.98 3.07
N PRO A 313 -19.16 -23.81 3.47
CA PRO A 313 -20.07 -24.94 3.63
C PRO A 313 -20.04 -25.76 2.35
N ALA A 314 -19.46 -26.96 2.44
CA ALA A 314 -19.30 -27.84 1.31
C ALA A 314 -20.70 -28.08 0.74
N THR A 315 -20.87 -27.75 -0.54
CA THR A 315 -22.00 -28.26 -1.31
C THR A 315 -21.94 -29.78 -1.18
N HIS A 316 -22.89 -30.33 -0.43
CA HIS A 316 -23.01 -31.77 -0.22
C HIS A 316 -22.95 -32.47 -1.59
N SER A 317 -21.90 -33.24 -1.81
CA SER A 317 -21.86 -34.17 -2.93
C SER A 317 -22.92 -35.22 -2.65
N LEU A 318 -24.04 -35.14 -3.36
CA LEU A 318 -25.15 -36.08 -3.24
C LEU A 318 -24.69 -37.43 -3.81
N ASP A 319 -24.59 -38.41 -2.93
CA ASP A 319 -24.43 -39.83 -3.25
C ASP A 319 -25.63 -40.29 -4.12
N PRO A 320 -25.41 -40.71 -5.39
CA PRO A 320 -26.48 -41.06 -6.32
C PRO A 320 -27.21 -42.36 -5.94
N SER A 321 -26.77 -43.07 -4.89
CA SER A 321 -27.37 -44.33 -4.44
C SER A 321 -28.40 -44.19 -3.30
N LYS A 322 -28.65 -42.97 -2.81
CA LYS A 322 -29.68 -42.72 -1.78
C LYS A 322 -30.95 -42.09 -2.40
N PRO A 323 -32.16 -42.56 -2.06
CA PRO A 323 -33.38 -41.90 -2.48
C PRO A 323 -33.41 -40.47 -1.94
N VAL A 324 -33.41 -39.49 -2.84
CA VAL A 324 -33.60 -38.08 -2.48
C VAL A 324 -35.07 -37.90 -2.13
N ASP A 325 -35.35 -37.61 -0.85
CA ASP A 325 -36.69 -37.21 -0.42
C ASP A 325 -36.93 -35.78 -0.93
N ARG A 326 -37.54 -35.66 -2.11
CA ARG A 326 -37.78 -34.38 -2.76
C ARG A 326 -39.01 -33.74 -2.11
N VAL A 327 -38.79 -32.87 -1.14
CA VAL A 327 -39.81 -31.93 -0.71
C VAL A 327 -40.14 -31.04 -1.92
N ALA A 328 -41.41 -31.00 -2.31
CA ALA A 328 -41.86 -30.21 -3.44
C ALA A 328 -41.51 -28.72 -3.24
N PRO A 329 -41.12 -27.99 -4.31
CA PRO A 329 -40.82 -26.57 -4.19
C PRO A 329 -42.05 -25.83 -3.68
N VAL A 330 -41.91 -25.19 -2.53
CA VAL A 330 -42.93 -24.31 -1.95
C VAL A 330 -43.13 -23.14 -2.91
N SER A 331 -44.37 -22.88 -3.29
CA SER A 331 -44.69 -21.79 -4.20
C SER A 331 -44.39 -20.46 -3.51
N LEU A 332 -43.81 -19.48 -4.23
CA LEU A 332 -43.55 -18.12 -3.73
C LEU A 332 -44.82 -17.41 -3.21
N ARG A 333 -46.01 -17.94 -3.53
CA ARG A 333 -47.31 -17.45 -3.06
C ARG A 333 -47.70 -17.95 -1.67
N ASP A 334 -47.01 -18.97 -1.15
CA ASP A 334 -47.32 -19.58 0.15
C ASP A 334 -46.45 -19.04 1.29
N ILE A 335 -45.43 -18.22 0.99
CA ILE A 335 -44.48 -17.60 1.94
C ILE A 335 -45.13 -16.57 2.89
N ASN A 336 -46.34 -16.07 2.58
CA ASN A 336 -47.02 -15.05 3.39
C ASN A 336 -48.25 -15.58 4.16
N LYS A 337 -48.42 -16.91 4.27
CA LYS A 337 -49.58 -17.50 4.95
C LYS A 337 -49.29 -18.06 6.34
N ASP A 338 -48.03 -18.12 6.76
CA ASP A 338 -47.63 -18.52 8.09
C ASP A 338 -47.33 -17.29 8.95
N ASP A 339 -48.35 -16.79 9.66
CA ASP A 339 -48.22 -15.70 10.65
C ASP A 339 -47.48 -16.15 11.93
N SER A 340 -46.58 -17.14 11.81
CA SER A 340 -45.89 -17.80 12.91
C SER A 340 -44.60 -17.10 13.33
N GLY A 341 -44.05 -16.21 12.48
CA GLY A 341 -42.91 -15.35 12.83
C GLY A 341 -41.60 -16.08 13.17
N ILE A 342 -41.46 -17.35 12.79
CA ILE A 342 -40.29 -18.18 13.09
C ILE A 342 -39.57 -18.54 11.79
N LEU A 343 -38.33 -18.09 11.64
CA LEU A 343 -37.48 -18.44 10.51
C LEU A 343 -36.84 -19.83 10.70
N LEU A 344 -36.66 -20.55 9.60
CA LEU A 344 -36.17 -21.93 9.56
C LEU A 344 -34.75 -22.02 10.18
N GLY A 345 -34.65 -22.66 11.35
CA GLY A 345 -33.43 -22.81 12.14
C GLY A 345 -33.50 -22.32 13.59
N GLY A 346 -34.58 -21.63 13.99
CA GLY A 346 -34.78 -21.17 15.38
C GLY A 346 -35.54 -22.19 16.25
N THR A 347 -34.98 -22.56 17.40
CA THR A 347 -35.73 -23.27 18.46
C THR A 347 -36.63 -22.27 19.21
N PRO A 348 -37.90 -22.60 19.52
CA PRO A 348 -38.80 -21.67 20.17
C PRO A 348 -38.43 -21.49 21.65
N ALA A 349 -38.01 -20.29 22.03
CA ALA A 349 -38.05 -19.87 23.42
C ALA A 349 -39.49 -19.43 23.74
N MET A 350 -40.16 -20.14 24.64
CA MET A 350 -41.48 -19.78 25.15
C MET A 350 -41.39 -18.44 25.88
N ARG A 351 -41.74 -17.34 25.21
CA ARG A 351 -41.89 -16.03 25.81
C ARG A 351 -43.38 -15.74 25.98
N ALA A 352 -43.81 -15.59 27.23
CA ALA A 352 -45.17 -15.23 27.57
C ALA A 352 -45.58 -13.91 26.88
N LYS A 353 -46.76 -13.91 26.24
CA LYS A 353 -47.37 -12.74 25.61
C LYS A 353 -47.68 -11.67 26.67
N PRO A 354 -47.22 -10.42 26.51
CA PRO A 354 -47.96 -9.29 27.04
C PRO A 354 -49.09 -8.92 26.07
N LEU A 355 -50.16 -8.43 26.70
CA LEU A 355 -51.44 -8.00 26.15
C LEU A 355 -51.28 -6.97 25.01
N LYS A 356 -52.11 -7.12 23.96
CA LYS A 356 -52.25 -6.15 22.86
C LYS A 356 -52.55 -4.75 23.43
N THR A 357 -51.69 -3.78 23.13
CA THR A 357 -52.05 -2.36 23.13
C THR A 357 -52.13 -1.91 21.68
N GLU A 358 -53.28 -1.35 21.31
CA GLU A 358 -53.54 -0.78 19.98
C GLU A 358 -52.42 0.18 19.56
N GLN A 359 -51.88 -0.02 18.36
CA GLN A 359 -50.97 0.93 17.73
C GLN A 359 -51.73 2.22 17.41
N GLU A 360 -51.52 3.22 18.24
CA GLU A 360 -51.80 4.61 17.89
C GLU A 360 -50.90 4.98 16.70
N LYS A 361 -51.49 5.23 15.53
CA LYS A 361 -50.77 5.69 14.33
C LYS A 361 -50.15 7.06 14.62
N ALA A 362 -48.87 7.08 15.00
CA ALA A 362 -48.10 8.31 15.10
C ALA A 362 -48.08 9.02 13.75
N ARG A 363 -48.47 10.31 13.73
CA ARG A 363 -48.44 11.14 12.53
C ARG A 363 -46.97 11.44 12.13
N PRO A 364 -46.62 11.40 10.84
CA PRO A 364 -45.27 11.69 10.39
C PRO A 364 -44.88 13.15 10.68
N SER A 365 -43.60 13.38 11.03
CA SER A 365 -43.06 14.72 11.29
C SER A 365 -42.82 15.48 9.98
N PRO A 366 -43.03 16.82 9.94
CA PRO A 366 -42.90 17.60 8.72
C PRO A 366 -41.54 17.45 8.03
N GLY A 367 -41.56 17.07 6.74
CA GLY A 367 -40.36 16.97 5.89
C GLY A 367 -39.78 15.56 5.69
N ARG A 368 -40.42 14.50 6.20
CA ARG A 368 -40.11 13.12 5.76
C ARG A 368 -40.79 12.80 4.43
N ALA A 369 -40.25 11.79 3.72
CA ALA A 369 -40.77 11.31 2.44
C ALA A 369 -42.19 10.69 2.52
N ASP A 370 -42.70 10.39 3.72
CA ASP A 370 -44.04 9.86 4.00
C ASP A 370 -45.02 10.91 4.56
N ASP A 371 -44.63 12.19 4.61
CA ASP A 371 -45.53 13.30 4.97
C ASP A 371 -46.21 13.90 3.72
N PHE A 372 -47.49 13.57 3.55
CA PHE A 372 -48.32 14.07 2.44
C PHE A 372 -49.18 15.29 2.81
N SER A 373 -48.87 15.99 3.90
CA SER A 373 -49.61 17.19 4.27
C SER A 373 -49.30 18.38 3.34
N ARG A 374 -50.34 18.93 2.70
CA ARG A 374 -50.24 20.03 1.72
C ARG A 374 -49.92 21.35 2.43
N PRO A 375 -49.00 22.21 1.94
CA PRO A 375 -48.72 23.48 2.58
C PRO A 375 -49.95 24.40 2.54
N ARG A 376 -50.35 24.93 3.70
CA ARG A 376 -51.40 25.95 3.81
C ARG A 376 -50.85 27.30 3.33
N ASN A 377 -51.42 27.84 2.26
CA ASN A 377 -51.16 29.21 1.81
C ASN A 377 -51.54 30.21 2.90
N GLY A 378 -50.54 30.81 3.55
CA GLY A 378 -50.72 31.93 4.46
C GLY A 378 -50.95 33.21 3.67
N LYS A 379 -52.14 33.82 3.84
CA LYS A 379 -52.42 35.20 3.43
C LYS A 379 -51.45 36.15 4.15
N ALA A 380 -50.85 37.07 3.39
CA ALA A 380 -50.06 38.17 3.91
C ALA A 380 -50.93 39.15 4.71
N PRO A 381 -50.43 39.72 5.83
CA PRO A 381 -51.10 40.84 6.46
C PRO A 381 -50.88 42.12 5.64
N ILE A 382 -51.99 42.79 5.32
CA ILE A 382 -52.02 44.15 4.78
C ILE A 382 -51.74 45.12 5.93
N LYS A 383 -50.92 46.13 5.60
CA LYS A 383 -50.39 47.27 6.38
C LYS A 383 -51.03 47.61 7.72
#